data_AF-A0A7R9YHM3-F1
#
_entry.id   AF-A0A7R9YHM3-F1
#
_cell.length_a   1.000
_cell.length_b   1.000
_cell.length_c   1.000
_cell.angle_alpha   90.00
_cell.angle_beta   90.00
_cell.angle_gamma   90.00
#
_symmetry.space_group_name_H-M   'P 1'
#
loop_
_entity.id
_entity.type
_entity.pdbx_description
1 polymer ?
#
loop_
_entity_poly.entity_id
_entity_poly.type
_entity_poly.pdbx_seq_one_letter_code
_entity_poly.pdbx_strand_id
1 'polypeptide(L)'
;PESLGGGQQYEWNAQIVPLAPVFESVRLRHDRRGLLTHRIADGGTVFGITLAPAPQLDRDWAVFGEVLEGAEPLGLLAEIEALPFLTGEAAPDSATGRVGAAVYAAQRSAFMALTQAIGDTRADERVGRLLRRVEIVSTGLLPS
;
A
#
# COMPACT_ATOMS: atom_id res chain seq x y z
N PRO A 1 3.92 13.95 -8.11
CA PRO A 1 4.17 13.92 -9.56
C PRO A 1 3.55 15.18 -10.17
N GLU A 2 4.34 15.94 -10.92
CA GLU A 2 3.88 17.14 -11.61
C GLU A 2 3.96 16.90 -13.12
N SER A 3 3.00 17.40 -13.88
CA SER A 3 2.92 17.23 -15.33
C SER A 3 3.24 18.55 -16.01
N LEU A 4 4.46 18.69 -16.52
CA LEU A 4 4.89 19.82 -17.34
C LEU A 4 5.39 19.29 -18.70
N GLY A 5 4.80 19.76 -19.79
CA GLY A 5 5.23 19.42 -21.15
C GLY A 5 4.95 17.97 -21.59
N GLY A 6 4.02 17.26 -20.93
CA GLY A 6 3.60 15.90 -21.31
C GLY A 6 4.42 14.75 -20.72
N GLY A 7 5.50 15.05 -19.97
CA GLY A 7 6.26 14.06 -19.19
C GLY A 7 5.89 14.14 -17.70
N GLN A 8 5.79 12.98 -17.03
CA GLN A 8 5.69 12.94 -15.58
C GLN A 8 7.08 13.08 -14.94
N GLN A 9 7.18 13.81 -13.83
CA GLN A 9 8.44 14.04 -13.12
C GLN A 9 8.27 13.92 -11.60
N TYR A 10 9.32 13.50 -10.89
CA TYR A 10 9.44 13.61 -9.44
C TYR A 10 10.53 14.60 -9.07
N GLU A 11 10.31 15.39 -8.03
CA GLU A 11 11.38 16.09 -7.34
C GLU A 11 11.90 15.19 -6.20
N TRP A 12 13.19 14.87 -6.23
CA TRP A 12 13.88 14.10 -5.22
C TRP A 12 15.18 14.80 -4.86
N ASN A 13 15.38 15.17 -3.59
CA ASN A 13 16.57 15.92 -3.13
C ASN A 13 16.89 17.16 -3.99
N ALA A 14 15.86 17.96 -4.33
CA ALA A 14 15.95 19.13 -5.23
C ALA A 14 16.43 18.83 -6.66
N GLN A 15 16.43 17.56 -7.07
CA GLN A 15 16.66 17.13 -8.45
C GLN A 15 15.35 16.70 -9.10
N ILE A 16 15.16 17.15 -10.34
CA ILE A 16 14.06 16.69 -11.18
C ILE A 16 14.49 15.36 -11.81
N VAL A 17 13.78 14.30 -11.45
CA VAL A 17 13.97 12.96 -12.01
C VAL A 17 12.85 12.69 -13.02
N PRO A 18 13.17 12.52 -14.31
CA PRO A 18 12.16 12.15 -15.30
C PRO A 18 11.66 10.73 -15.02
N LEU A 19 10.33 10.54 -15.04
CA LEU A 19 9.76 9.20 -15.03
C LEU A 19 9.92 8.59 -16.42
N ALA A 20 10.94 7.76 -16.60
CA ALA A 20 10.99 6.86 -17.74
C ALA A 20 10.02 5.69 -17.51
N PRO A 21 9.19 5.31 -18.49
CA PRO A 21 8.38 4.11 -18.37
C PRO A 21 9.29 2.89 -18.21
N VAL A 22 9.01 2.07 -17.18
CA VAL A 22 9.74 0.83 -16.93
C VAL A 22 9.04 -0.30 -17.67
N PHE A 23 9.82 -1.06 -18.43
CA PHE A 23 9.38 -2.26 -19.14
C PHE A 23 10.16 -3.47 -18.66
N GLU A 24 9.49 -4.36 -17.96
CA GLU A 24 10.08 -5.65 -17.59
C GLU A 24 10.02 -6.62 -18.77
N SER A 25 11.16 -7.22 -19.08
CA SER A 25 11.29 -8.18 -20.19
C SER A 25 10.83 -9.58 -19.80
N VAL A 26 10.80 -9.88 -18.49
CA VAL A 26 10.45 -11.20 -17.95
C VAL A 26 8.95 -11.26 -17.64
N ARG A 27 8.25 -12.19 -18.28
CA ARG A 27 6.81 -12.44 -18.03
C ARG A 27 6.61 -13.47 -16.94
N LEU A 28 6.93 -13.10 -15.70
CA LEU A 28 6.51 -13.85 -14.53
C LEU A 28 5.02 -13.64 -14.27
N ARG A 29 4.35 -14.68 -13.76
CA ARG A 29 2.91 -14.65 -13.44
C ARG A 29 2.69 -14.33 -11.97
N HIS A 30 1.57 -13.69 -11.65
CA HIS A 30 1.12 -13.44 -10.29
C HIS A 30 0.49 -14.72 -9.69
N ASP A 31 1.26 -15.80 -9.62
CA ASP A 31 0.77 -17.14 -9.27
C ASP A 31 0.87 -17.49 -7.78
N ARG A 32 1.53 -16.65 -6.98
CA ARG A 32 1.74 -16.86 -5.55
C ARG A 32 1.80 -15.56 -4.76
N ARG A 33 1.78 -15.71 -3.44
CA ARG A 33 2.03 -14.67 -2.44
C ARG A 33 3.50 -14.23 -2.47
N GLY A 34 3.77 -12.97 -2.14
CA GLY A 34 5.11 -12.42 -1.97
C GLY A 34 5.77 -11.90 -3.24
N LEU A 35 5.04 -11.74 -4.33
CA LEU A 35 5.58 -11.21 -5.59
C LEU A 35 5.54 -9.68 -5.59
N LEU A 36 6.66 -9.05 -5.93
CA LEU A 36 6.78 -7.61 -6.14
C LEU A 36 6.31 -7.28 -7.56
N THR A 37 5.38 -6.33 -7.67
CA THR A 37 4.74 -6.01 -8.95
C THR A 37 4.55 -4.52 -9.17
N HIS A 38 4.66 -4.06 -10.41
CA HIS A 38 4.38 -2.68 -10.80
C HIS A 38 3.56 -2.62 -12.08
N ARG A 39 2.89 -1.50 -12.33
CA ARG A 39 2.09 -1.33 -13.54
C ARG A 39 3.01 -1.18 -14.75
N ILE A 40 2.71 -1.89 -15.83
CA ILE A 40 3.49 -1.82 -17.08
C ILE A 40 3.36 -0.43 -17.67
N ALA A 41 4.48 0.12 -18.15
CA ALA A 41 4.58 1.45 -18.75
C ALA A 41 4.21 2.61 -17.78
N ASP A 42 4.11 2.33 -16.48
CA ASP A 42 4.14 3.36 -15.46
C ASP A 42 5.60 3.63 -15.09
N GLY A 43 5.99 4.91 -15.07
CA GLY A 43 7.31 5.31 -14.59
C GLY A 43 7.31 5.62 -13.09
N GLY A 44 6.18 5.43 -12.42
CA GLY A 44 5.99 5.71 -11.00
C GLY A 44 6.87 4.86 -10.09
N THR A 45 7.09 5.34 -8.86
CA THR A 45 7.80 4.62 -7.79
C THR A 45 6.88 3.70 -6.99
N VAL A 46 5.65 3.49 -7.46
CA VAL A 46 4.62 2.72 -6.77
C VAL A 46 4.72 1.26 -7.22
N PHE A 47 4.81 0.37 -6.25
CA PHE A 47 4.77 -1.07 -6.44
C PHE A 47 3.79 -1.71 -5.45
N GLY A 48 3.39 -2.94 -5.75
CA GLY A 48 2.57 -3.78 -4.88
C GLY A 48 3.31 -5.05 -4.49
N ILE A 49 2.79 -5.71 -3.45
CA ILE A 49 3.19 -7.06 -3.04
C ILE A 49 1.95 -7.93 -3.08
N THR A 50 2.00 -9.09 -3.74
CA THR A 50 0.87 -10.02 -3.75
C THR A 50 0.69 -10.68 -2.38
N LEU A 51 -0.51 -10.66 -1.82
CA LEU A 51 -0.83 -11.39 -0.59
C LEU A 51 -1.40 -12.81 -0.85
N ALA A 52 -1.80 -13.05 -2.10
CA ALA A 52 -2.32 -14.31 -2.63
C ALA A 52 -2.11 -14.35 -4.16
N PRO A 53 -2.30 -15.51 -4.83
CA PRO A 53 -2.32 -15.59 -6.29
C PRO A 53 -3.33 -14.60 -6.89
N ALA A 54 -2.91 -13.82 -7.89
CA ALA A 54 -3.68 -12.75 -8.50
C ALA A 54 -3.51 -12.69 -10.03
N PRO A 55 -3.84 -13.76 -10.76
CA PRO A 55 -3.61 -13.87 -12.21
C PRO A 55 -4.30 -12.78 -13.05
N GLN A 56 -5.35 -12.13 -12.50
CA GLN A 56 -5.99 -10.98 -13.13
C GLN A 56 -5.04 -9.78 -13.36
N LEU A 57 -3.91 -9.73 -12.66
CA LEU A 57 -2.91 -8.67 -12.79
C LEU A 57 -1.93 -8.91 -13.96
N ASP A 58 -1.79 -10.14 -14.46
CA ASP A 58 -0.81 -10.55 -15.49
C ASP A 58 -0.92 -9.75 -16.81
N ARG A 59 -2.05 -9.09 -17.04
CA ARG A 59 -2.28 -8.29 -18.25
C ARG A 59 -1.60 -6.92 -18.19
N ASP A 60 -1.72 -6.23 -17.05
CA ASP A 60 -1.42 -4.81 -16.93
C ASP A 60 -0.27 -4.53 -15.94
N TRP A 61 0.19 -5.56 -15.23
CA TRP A 61 1.23 -5.48 -14.22
C TRP A 61 2.35 -6.49 -14.52
N ALA A 62 3.57 -6.10 -14.19
CA ALA A 62 4.75 -6.93 -14.33
C ALA A 62 5.33 -7.27 -12.95
N VAL A 63 5.70 -8.54 -12.77
CA VAL A 63 6.43 -9.01 -11.60
C VAL A 63 7.92 -8.79 -11.82
N PHE A 64 8.58 -8.12 -10.88
CA PHE A 64 10.00 -7.74 -10.96
C PHE A 64 10.85 -8.30 -9.82
N GLY A 65 10.24 -8.99 -8.86
CA GLY A 65 10.95 -9.59 -7.74
C GLY A 65 10.05 -10.40 -6.83
N GLU A 66 10.63 -10.96 -5.79
CA GLU A 66 9.89 -11.69 -4.76
C GLU A 66 10.47 -11.40 -3.37
N VAL A 67 9.62 -11.54 -2.35
CA VAL A 67 9.99 -11.44 -0.95
C VAL A 67 10.65 -12.75 -0.53
N LEU A 68 11.96 -12.70 -0.27
CA LEU A 68 12.74 -13.87 0.16
C LEU A 68 12.55 -14.16 1.66
N GLU A 69 12.54 -13.11 2.48
CA GLU A 69 12.36 -13.20 3.94
C GLU A 69 11.11 -12.41 4.36
N GLY A 70 10.25 -13.02 5.18
CA GLY A 70 9.00 -12.41 5.63
C GLY A 70 7.75 -12.82 4.84
N ALA A 71 7.88 -13.69 3.83
CA ALA A 71 6.76 -14.36 3.16
C ALA A 71 6.23 -15.59 3.92
N GLU A 72 6.97 -16.05 4.93
CA GLU A 72 6.62 -17.17 5.81
C GLU A 72 5.28 -16.94 6.54
N PRO A 73 4.60 -18.01 7.01
CA PRO A 73 3.28 -17.91 7.64
C PRO A 73 3.20 -16.98 8.86
N LEU A 74 4.34 -16.73 9.52
CA LEU A 74 4.47 -15.83 10.67
C LEU A 74 5.42 -14.65 10.37
N GLY A 75 5.65 -14.34 9.10
CA GLY A 75 6.54 -13.27 8.65
C GLY A 75 5.85 -11.91 8.46
N LEU A 76 6.62 -10.93 7.99
CA LEU A 76 6.17 -9.55 7.75
C LEU A 76 4.82 -9.47 7.02
N LEU A 77 4.60 -10.25 5.97
CA LEU A 77 3.34 -10.18 5.22
C LEU A 77 2.14 -10.61 6.08
N ALA A 78 2.33 -11.61 6.94
CA ALA A 78 1.28 -12.06 7.86
C ALA A 78 0.99 -10.98 8.92
N GLU A 79 2.01 -10.29 9.42
CA GLU A 79 1.84 -9.17 10.35
C GLU A 79 1.09 -8.00 9.70
N ILE A 80 1.46 -7.62 8.47
CA ILE A 80 0.78 -6.58 7.69
C ILE A 80 -0.70 -6.96 7.46
N GLU A 81 -0.98 -8.24 7.22
CA GLU A 81 -2.34 -8.76 7.07
C GLU A 81 -3.12 -8.85 8.37
N ALA A 82 -2.44 -9.02 9.50
CA ALA A 82 -3.05 -9.02 10.82
C ALA A 82 -3.40 -7.60 11.30
N LEU A 83 -2.80 -6.56 10.70
CA LEU A 83 -3.11 -5.18 11.05
C LEU A 83 -4.62 -4.93 10.87
N PRO A 84 -5.29 -4.41 11.90
CA PRO A 84 -6.72 -4.15 11.83
C PRO A 84 -7.00 -3.18 10.68
N PHE A 85 -8.02 -3.49 9.89
CA PHE A 85 -8.53 -2.63 8.84
C PHE A 85 -10.05 -2.50 8.94
N LEU A 86 -10.54 -1.27 9.08
CA LEU A 86 -11.93 -0.80 9.15
C LEU A 86 -12.72 -0.83 7.83
N THR A 87 -13.22 -1.99 7.39
CA THR A 87 -14.12 -2.01 6.22
C THR A 87 -15.54 -1.59 6.63
N GLY A 88 -15.93 -0.37 6.24
CA GLY A 88 -17.32 0.01 5.93
C GLY A 88 -18.19 0.63 7.03
N GLU A 89 -19.11 1.51 6.60
CA GLU A 89 -20.28 1.97 7.35
C GLU A 89 -21.08 0.76 7.86
N ALA A 90 -21.47 0.81 9.13
CA ALA A 90 -22.33 -0.21 9.72
C ALA A 90 -23.64 -0.30 8.92
N ALA A 91 -24.06 -1.50 8.53
CA ALA A 91 -25.42 -1.73 8.06
C ALA A 91 -26.39 -1.24 9.17
N PRO A 92 -27.26 -0.25 8.91
CA PRO A 92 -27.97 0.50 9.95
C PRO A 92 -28.93 -0.35 10.80
N ASP A 93 -29.27 -1.55 10.36
CA ASP A 93 -30.41 -2.30 10.90
C ASP A 93 -30.06 -3.55 11.72
N SER A 94 -28.81 -3.74 12.14
CA SER A 94 -28.44 -4.87 13.03
C SER A 94 -27.97 -4.41 14.41
N ALA A 95 -28.39 -5.13 15.46
CA ALA A 95 -27.92 -4.89 16.84
C ALA A 95 -26.39 -5.00 16.96
N THR A 96 -25.78 -5.88 16.16
CA THR A 96 -24.33 -6.03 15.99
C THR A 96 -23.68 -4.78 15.36
N GLY A 97 -24.37 -4.12 14.42
CA GLY A 97 -23.92 -2.87 13.80
C GLY A 97 -23.81 -1.69 14.78
N ARG A 98 -24.71 -1.61 15.78
CA ARG A 98 -24.64 -0.56 16.82
C ARG A 98 -23.47 -0.74 17.79
N VAL A 99 -23.14 -1.99 18.14
CA VAL A 99 -21.95 -2.31 18.96
C VAL A 99 -20.68 -2.04 18.14
N GLY A 100 -20.67 -2.45 16.87
CA GLY A 100 -19.57 -2.14 15.95
C GLY A 100 -19.34 -0.63 15.78
N ALA A 101 -20.41 0.17 15.71
CA ALA A 101 -20.33 1.62 15.61
C ALA A 101 -19.76 2.28 16.88
N ALA A 102 -20.06 1.76 18.07
CA ALA A 102 -19.52 2.29 19.32
C ALA A 102 -18.01 1.98 19.47
N VAL A 103 -17.59 0.76 19.12
CA VAL A 103 -16.17 0.37 19.10
C VAL A 103 -15.42 1.17 18.04
N TYR A 104 -16.02 1.36 16.87
CA TYR A 104 -15.50 2.22 15.79
C TYR A 104 -15.28 3.66 16.26
N ALA A 105 -16.27 4.26 16.94
CA ALA A 105 -16.16 5.63 17.44
C ALA A 105 -15.02 5.78 18.44
N ALA A 106 -14.83 4.80 19.33
CA ALA A 106 -13.75 4.79 20.31
C ALA A 106 -12.35 4.60 19.67
N GLN A 107 -12.24 3.73 18.67
CA GLN A 107 -10.98 3.50 17.96
C GLN A 107 -10.60 4.70 17.08
N ARG A 108 -11.57 5.30 16.37
CA ARG A 108 -11.37 6.50 15.57
C ARG A 108 -10.90 7.66 16.44
N SER A 109 -11.52 7.88 17.60
CA SER A 109 -11.15 9.00 18.48
C SER A 109 -9.75 8.83 19.08
N ALA A 110 -9.39 7.63 19.52
CA ALA A 110 -8.04 7.34 20.03
C ALA A 110 -6.97 7.51 18.94
N PHE A 111 -7.24 7.02 17.73
CA PHE A 111 -6.32 7.15 16.60
C PHE A 111 -6.15 8.61 16.18
N MET A 112 -7.24 9.37 16.05
CA MET A 112 -7.19 10.78 15.66
C MET A 112 -6.47 11.64 16.71
N ALA A 113 -6.67 11.36 18.00
CA ALA A 113 -5.95 12.03 19.08
C ALA A 113 -4.44 11.77 19.02
N LEU A 114 -4.03 10.54 18.71
CA LEU A 114 -2.62 10.17 18.55
C LEU A 114 -2.00 10.85 17.32
N THR A 115 -2.71 10.86 16.18
CA THR A 115 -2.19 11.50 14.95
C THR A 115 -2.05 13.01 15.08
N GLN A 116 -2.98 13.68 15.78
CA GLN A 116 -2.88 15.11 16.08
C GLN A 116 -1.70 15.41 17.02
N ALA A 117 -1.42 14.54 17.99
CA ALA A 117 -0.29 14.70 18.91
C ALA A 117 1.09 14.58 18.22
N ILE A 118 1.18 13.88 17.09
CA ILE A 118 2.42 13.67 16.33
C ILE A 118 2.59 14.74 15.21
N GLY A 119 1.60 15.63 15.03
CA GLY A 119 1.68 16.73 14.07
C GLY A 119 1.58 16.32 12.60
N ASP A 120 1.04 15.12 12.31
CA ASP A 120 0.85 14.66 10.93
C ASP A 120 -0.41 15.30 10.33
N THR A 121 -0.22 16.30 9.46
CA THR A 121 -1.29 17.04 8.76
C THR A 121 -1.88 16.29 7.56
N ARG A 122 -1.41 15.07 7.26
CA ARG A 122 -1.92 14.24 6.15
C ARG A 122 -3.13 13.39 6.51
N ALA A 123 -3.57 13.45 7.77
CA ALA A 123 -4.82 12.87 8.25
C ALA A 123 -6.03 13.74 7.83
N ASP A 124 -6.21 13.87 6.52
CA ASP A 124 -7.41 14.50 5.95
C ASP A 124 -8.62 13.56 6.12
N GLU A 125 -9.83 14.10 6.23
CA GLU A 125 -11.04 13.34 6.54
C GLU A 125 -11.41 12.38 5.39
N ARG A 126 -10.95 11.13 5.48
CA ARG A 126 -11.20 10.05 4.50
C ARG A 126 -12.19 9.02 5.05
N VAL A 127 -13.37 9.49 5.45
CA VAL A 127 -14.48 8.63 5.90
C VAL A 127 -14.73 7.54 4.86
N GLY A 128 -14.76 6.28 5.31
CA GLY A 128 -14.97 5.11 4.45
C GLY A 128 -13.72 4.50 3.81
N ARG A 129 -12.50 5.01 4.07
CA ARG A 129 -11.25 4.40 3.58
C ARG A 129 -10.17 4.30 4.68
N LEU A 130 -10.01 3.12 5.27
CA LEU A 130 -9.23 2.12 4.56
C LEU A 130 -7.71 2.03 4.67
N LEU A 131 -6.99 2.87 5.43
CA LEU A 131 -5.52 2.86 5.32
C LEU A 131 -4.84 2.08 6.45
N ARG A 132 -4.60 0.77 6.22
CA ARG A 132 -3.46 0.08 6.87
C ARG A 132 -2.20 0.87 6.48
N ARG A 133 -1.60 1.58 7.43
CA ARG A 133 -0.38 2.35 7.16
C ARG A 133 0.81 1.61 7.75
N VAL A 134 1.64 1.08 6.86
CA VAL A 134 2.97 0.56 7.17
C VAL A 134 3.95 1.51 6.51
N GLU A 135 4.89 2.04 7.29
CA GLU A 135 5.89 2.97 6.80
C GLU A 135 7.22 2.24 6.57
N ILE A 136 7.80 2.46 5.39
CA ILE A 136 9.15 2.02 5.08
C ILE A 136 10.10 3.06 5.66
N VAL A 137 10.74 2.72 6.78
CA VAL A 137 11.65 3.63 7.49
C VAL A 137 13.00 3.74 6.78
N SER A 138 13.45 2.68 6.11
CA SER A 138 14.69 2.67 5.34
C SER A 138 14.67 1.62 4.24
N THR A 139 15.46 1.85 3.18
CA THR A 139 15.73 0.89 2.11
C THR A 139 17.21 0.92 1.76
N GLY A 140 17.76 -0.20 1.30
CA GLY A 140 19.16 -0.30 0.91
C GLY A 140 19.45 -1.61 0.19
N LEU A 141 20.51 -1.62 -0.61
CA LEU A 141 21.06 -2.86 -1.17
C LEU A 141 21.75 -3.64 -0.05
N LEU A 142 21.44 -4.92 0.07
CA LEU A 142 22.16 -5.80 0.98
C LEU A 142 23.59 -6.00 0.46
N PRO A 143 24.60 -6.02 1.36
CA PRO A 143 25.96 -6.35 0.97
C PRO A 143 26.00 -7.78 0.41
N SER A 144 26.70 -7.95 -0.71
CA SER A 144 26.92 -9.24 -1.39
C SER A 144 27.88 -10.14 -0.63
#